data_AF-A0A369ABU3-F1
#
_entry.id   AF-A0A369ABU3-F1
#
_cell.length_a   1.000
_cell.length_b   1.000
_cell.length_c   1.000
_cell.angle_alpha   90.00
_cell.angle_beta   90.00
_cell.angle_gamma   90.00
#
_symmetry.space_group_name_H-M   'P 1'
#
loop_
_entity.id
_entity.type
_entity.pdbx_description
1 polymer ?
#
loop_
_entity_poly.entity_id
_entity_poly.type
_entity_poly.pdbx_seq_one_letter_code
_entity_poly.pdbx_strand_id
1 'polypeptide(L)'
;MNTKIKQKILLVCAEKIKQKGDGVQVSFYAFFANKNDDPVTLMTVARWWIEEQQLNHFEKATKIYAMVASLDDTSAYSNSTAAQHNGFNHLTLSVSNLDASLEFYGGLLGFKGEVRWNTGAYLSYGNCWLCLSLGKAKPSQDYTHFAFTYDLDAMTQIQQKTAFKAARQWQSNSSEGDSLYIEDPDGHKLELHSGSLASRLDSLKVKPYDGLEWLN
;
A
#
# COMPACT_ATOMS: atom_id res chain seq x y z
N MET A 1 -5.28 5.97 -17.35
CA MET A 1 -5.14 6.92 -18.48
C MET A 1 -5.05 8.36 -17.95
N ASN A 2 -4.04 9.15 -18.31
CA ASN A 2 -3.81 10.49 -17.73
C ASN A 2 -4.76 11.59 -18.28
N THR A 3 -4.88 12.72 -17.57
CA THR A 3 -5.80 13.81 -17.93
C THR A 3 -5.49 14.45 -19.29
N LYS A 4 -4.20 14.60 -19.65
CA LYS A 4 -3.79 15.22 -20.91
C LYS A 4 -4.21 14.39 -22.12
N ILE A 5 -4.06 13.07 -22.06
CA ILE A 5 -4.47 12.19 -23.16
C ILE A 5 -6.00 12.03 -23.22
N LYS A 6 -6.71 12.01 -22.08
CA LYS A 6 -8.19 12.06 -22.03
C LYS A 6 -8.73 13.28 -22.79
N GLN A 7 -8.24 14.48 -22.46
CA GLN A 7 -8.64 15.72 -23.14
C GLN A 7 -8.35 15.67 -24.64
N LYS A 8 -7.19 15.13 -25.04
CA LYS A 8 -6.84 14.97 -26.45
C LYS A 8 -7.80 14.02 -27.17
N ILE A 9 -8.18 12.89 -26.56
CA ILE A 9 -9.15 11.95 -27.15
C ILE A 9 -10.50 12.64 -27.34
N LEU A 10 -11.00 13.34 -26.31
CA LEU A 10 -12.27 14.07 -26.37
C LEU A 10 -12.28 15.11 -27.50
N LEU A 11 -11.21 15.91 -27.61
CA LEU A 11 -11.07 16.92 -28.65
C LEU A 11 -11.01 16.31 -30.05
N VAL A 12 -10.23 15.25 -30.25
CA VAL A 12 -10.10 14.57 -31.55
C VAL A 12 -11.42 13.92 -31.97
N CYS A 13 -12.12 13.27 -31.03
CA CYS A 13 -13.43 12.70 -31.29
C CYS A 13 -14.46 13.78 -31.64
N ALA A 14 -14.54 14.86 -30.85
CA ALA A 14 -15.45 15.97 -31.11
C ALA A 14 -15.21 16.61 -32.49
N GLU A 15 -13.94 16.86 -32.83
CA GLU A 15 -13.59 17.46 -34.12
C GLU A 15 -13.95 16.52 -35.29
N LYS A 16 -13.68 15.22 -35.16
CA LYS A 16 -14.06 14.24 -36.20
C LYS A 16 -15.57 14.12 -36.37
N ILE A 17 -16.33 14.13 -35.27
CA ILE A 17 -17.81 14.10 -35.31
C ILE A 17 -18.32 15.35 -36.02
N LYS A 18 -17.79 16.53 -35.68
CA LYS A 18 -18.15 17.80 -36.34
C LYS A 18 -17.86 17.79 -37.83
N GLN A 19 -16.71 17.24 -38.24
CA GLN A 19 -16.29 17.23 -39.65
C GLN A 19 -16.98 16.16 -40.50
N LYS A 20 -17.29 14.99 -39.93
CA LYS A 20 -17.69 13.78 -40.70
C LYS A 20 -19.01 13.16 -40.23
N GLY A 21 -19.68 13.77 -39.26
CA GLY A 21 -20.93 13.28 -38.67
C GLY A 21 -20.74 12.11 -37.70
N ASP A 22 -21.84 11.70 -37.08
CA ASP A 22 -21.87 10.73 -35.97
C ASP A 22 -21.41 9.31 -36.36
N GLY A 23 -21.39 9.00 -37.66
CA GLY A 23 -20.93 7.72 -38.19
C GLY A 23 -19.40 7.58 -38.28
N VAL A 24 -18.64 8.65 -38.00
CA VAL A 24 -17.18 8.62 -38.12
C VAL A 24 -16.56 7.63 -37.14
N GLN A 25 -15.63 6.82 -37.65
CA GLN A 25 -14.89 5.85 -36.86
C GLN A 25 -13.45 6.32 -36.60
N VAL A 26 -12.90 5.89 -35.47
CA VAL A 26 -11.54 6.19 -35.02
C VAL A 26 -10.86 4.94 -34.50
N SER A 27 -9.55 4.88 -34.65
CA SER A 27 -8.67 3.94 -33.94
C SER A 27 -7.86 4.72 -32.90
N PHE A 28 -7.27 4.04 -31.91
CA PHE A 28 -6.46 4.72 -30.89
C PHE A 28 -5.26 5.48 -31.47
N TYR A 29 -4.74 5.06 -32.63
CA TYR A 29 -3.68 5.78 -33.35
C TYR A 29 -4.08 7.20 -33.75
N ALA A 30 -5.38 7.49 -33.91
CA ALA A 30 -5.86 8.83 -34.24
C ALA A 30 -5.53 9.88 -33.16
N PHE A 31 -5.15 9.46 -31.96
CA PHE A 31 -4.80 10.33 -30.85
C PHE A 31 -3.30 10.62 -30.75
N PHE A 32 -2.48 10.07 -31.65
CA PHE A 32 -1.03 10.22 -31.65
C PHE A 32 -0.54 10.81 -32.97
N ALA A 33 0.65 11.41 -32.94
CA ALA A 33 1.32 11.83 -34.17
C ALA A 33 1.80 10.60 -34.93
N ASN A 34 2.11 10.75 -36.22
CA ASN A 34 2.77 9.70 -37.00
C ASN A 34 4.27 9.59 -36.67
N LYS A 35 4.60 9.58 -35.36
CA LYS A 35 5.91 9.47 -34.73
C LYS A 35 5.71 8.96 -33.29
N ASN A 36 6.65 8.17 -32.77
CA ASN A 36 6.55 7.57 -31.45
C ASN A 36 7.27 8.41 -30.37
N ASP A 37 6.82 9.64 -30.19
CA ASP A 37 7.47 10.60 -29.27
C ASP A 37 7.06 10.38 -27.79
N ASP A 38 6.01 9.61 -27.54
CA ASP A 38 5.51 9.25 -26.20
C ASP A 38 5.02 7.79 -26.18
N PRO A 39 5.95 6.81 -26.19
CA PRO A 39 5.62 5.39 -26.25
C PRO A 39 4.85 4.91 -25.02
N VAL A 40 5.08 5.50 -23.85
CA VAL A 40 4.43 5.10 -22.60
C VAL A 40 2.94 5.44 -22.64
N THR A 41 2.59 6.67 -23.04
CA THR A 41 1.17 7.06 -23.19
C THR A 41 0.50 6.27 -24.31
N LEU A 42 1.21 6.00 -25.42
CA LEU A 42 0.69 5.16 -26.51
C LEU A 42 0.31 3.77 -26.01
N MET A 43 1.23 3.08 -25.31
CA MET A 43 0.97 1.76 -24.76
C MET A 43 -0.15 1.77 -23.71
N THR A 44 -0.26 2.84 -22.93
CA THR A 44 -1.36 3.01 -21.96
C THR A 44 -2.72 3.09 -22.66
N VAL A 45 -2.85 3.88 -23.74
CA VAL A 45 -4.10 3.96 -24.50
C VAL A 45 -4.37 2.66 -25.26
N ALA A 46 -3.35 2.02 -25.81
CA ALA A 46 -3.48 0.74 -26.51
C ALA A 46 -3.99 -0.36 -25.56
N ARG A 47 -3.44 -0.46 -24.34
CA ARG A 47 -3.92 -1.40 -23.31
C ARG A 47 -5.36 -1.11 -22.93
N TRP A 48 -5.69 0.15 -22.64
CA TRP A 48 -7.07 0.53 -22.34
C TRP A 48 -8.02 0.15 -23.47
N TRP A 49 -7.64 0.41 -24.73
CA TRP A 49 -8.46 0.12 -25.90
C TRP A 49 -8.65 -1.38 -26.14
N ILE A 50 -7.55 -2.14 -26.14
CA ILE A 50 -7.51 -3.53 -26.60
C ILE A 50 -7.79 -4.51 -25.45
N GLU A 51 -7.11 -4.35 -24.32
CA GLU A 51 -7.19 -5.32 -23.21
C GLU A 51 -8.34 -5.00 -22.26
N GLU A 52 -8.49 -3.74 -21.84
CA GLU A 52 -9.48 -3.37 -20.82
C GLU A 52 -10.89 -3.26 -21.42
N GLN A 53 -11.02 -2.54 -22.53
CA GLN A 53 -12.32 -2.27 -23.15
C GLN A 53 -12.66 -3.23 -24.30
N GLN A 54 -11.72 -4.09 -24.72
CA GLN A 54 -11.91 -5.10 -25.77
C GLN A 54 -12.52 -4.51 -27.07
N LEU A 55 -12.07 -3.31 -27.45
CA LEU A 55 -12.58 -2.58 -28.61
C LEU A 55 -11.97 -3.08 -29.92
N ASN A 56 -12.73 -2.93 -31.01
CA ASN A 56 -12.24 -3.29 -32.34
C ASN A 56 -11.20 -2.30 -32.85
N HIS A 57 -10.55 -2.62 -33.98
CA HIS A 57 -9.57 -1.76 -34.65
C HIS A 57 -10.11 -0.34 -34.92
N PHE A 58 -11.42 -0.22 -35.17
CA PHE A 58 -12.12 1.03 -35.35
C PHE A 58 -13.43 1.02 -34.57
N GLU A 59 -13.73 2.13 -33.91
CA GLU A 59 -14.95 2.33 -33.13
C GLU A 59 -15.55 3.70 -33.45
N LYS A 60 -16.87 3.85 -33.28
CA LYS A 60 -17.53 5.15 -33.49
C LYS A 60 -16.95 6.21 -32.55
N ALA A 61 -16.65 7.40 -33.07
CA ALA A 61 -16.11 8.48 -32.27
C ALA A 61 -17.05 8.92 -31.14
N THR A 62 -18.37 8.83 -31.35
CA THR A 62 -19.40 9.11 -30.32
C THR A 62 -19.34 8.13 -29.15
N LYS A 63 -19.11 6.83 -29.43
CA LYS A 63 -18.92 5.80 -28.40
C LYS A 63 -17.67 6.08 -27.58
N ILE A 64 -16.53 6.33 -28.25
CA ILE A 64 -15.26 6.61 -27.56
C ILE A 64 -15.35 7.90 -26.74
N TYR A 65 -15.98 8.95 -27.28
CA TYR A 65 -16.20 10.20 -26.55
C TYR A 65 -17.00 9.96 -25.26
N ALA A 66 -18.13 9.26 -25.35
CA ALA A 66 -18.95 8.96 -24.19
C ALA A 66 -18.19 8.14 -23.13
N MET A 67 -17.48 7.10 -23.56
CA MET A 67 -16.67 6.26 -22.66
C MET A 67 -15.59 7.07 -21.94
N VAL A 68 -14.90 7.99 -22.63
CA VAL A 68 -13.84 8.80 -22.02
C VAL A 68 -14.41 9.91 -21.14
N ALA A 69 -15.54 10.52 -21.53
CA ALA A 69 -16.22 11.55 -20.74
C ALA A 69 -16.78 11.00 -19.41
N SER A 70 -17.19 9.73 -19.39
CA SER A 70 -17.66 9.06 -18.17
C SER A 70 -16.53 8.62 -17.23
N LEU A 71 -15.25 8.75 -17.62
CA LEU A 71 -14.12 8.38 -16.75
C LEU A 71 -13.87 9.39 -15.61
N ASP A 72 -14.63 10.48 -15.54
CA ASP A 72 -14.43 11.58 -14.59
C ASP A 72 -15.59 11.75 -13.57
N ASP A 73 -16.58 10.84 -13.55
CA ASP A 73 -17.76 10.94 -12.65
C ASP A 73 -17.60 10.16 -11.33
N THR A 74 -16.41 10.27 -10.72
CA THR A 74 -16.20 9.87 -9.32
C THR A 74 -15.47 11.01 -8.62
N SER A 75 -16.07 11.45 -7.51
CA SER A 75 -15.63 12.33 -6.41
C SER A 75 -14.31 13.13 -6.52
N ALA A 76 -14.22 14.22 -5.76
CA ALA A 76 -13.07 15.14 -5.66
C ALA A 76 -11.70 14.54 -5.25
N TYR A 77 -11.57 13.21 -5.25
CA TYR A 77 -10.34 12.44 -5.05
C TYR A 77 -10.06 11.42 -6.16
N SER A 78 -10.73 11.48 -7.33
CA SER A 78 -10.51 10.50 -8.40
C SER A 78 -9.13 10.62 -9.06
N ASN A 79 -8.29 9.64 -8.75
CA ASN A 79 -7.32 9.00 -9.63
C ASN A 79 -6.39 9.92 -10.44
N SER A 80 -5.70 10.84 -9.75
CA SER A 80 -4.25 10.78 -9.96
C SER A 80 -3.81 9.46 -9.34
N THR A 81 -3.38 8.49 -10.15
CA THR A 81 -2.53 7.42 -9.62
C THR A 81 -1.35 8.14 -9.00
N ALA A 82 -1.40 8.42 -7.70
CA ALA A 82 -0.22 8.83 -6.97
C ALA A 82 0.78 7.74 -7.26
N ALA A 83 1.84 8.07 -8.00
CA ALA A 83 2.91 7.12 -8.21
C ALA A 83 3.35 6.69 -6.81
N GLN A 84 3.25 5.41 -6.51
CA GLN A 84 3.74 4.92 -5.24
C GLN A 84 5.24 5.18 -5.24
N HIS A 85 5.67 6.13 -4.42
CA HIS A 85 7.08 6.37 -4.14
C HIS A 85 7.60 5.27 -3.20
N ASN A 86 8.86 5.35 -2.77
CA ASN A 86 9.62 4.29 -2.09
C ASN A 86 9.15 3.88 -0.67
N GLY A 87 7.84 3.70 -0.45
CA GLY A 87 7.26 2.96 0.67
C GLY A 87 7.52 3.52 2.06
N PHE A 88 7.41 2.64 3.06
CA PHE A 88 7.71 2.92 4.46
C PHE A 88 9.21 3.13 4.64
N ASN A 89 9.62 4.31 5.14
CA ASN A 89 11.04 4.65 5.28
C ASN A 89 11.61 4.26 6.65
N HIS A 90 10.96 4.67 7.74
CA HIS A 90 11.37 4.34 9.11
C HIS A 90 10.21 4.48 10.10
N LEU A 91 10.32 3.79 11.24
CA LEU A 91 9.48 3.94 12.41
C LEU A 91 10.27 4.70 13.48
N THR A 92 9.71 5.76 14.08
CA THR A 92 10.29 6.39 15.28
C THR A 92 9.38 6.19 16.47
N LEU A 93 9.91 5.59 17.55
CA LEU A 93 9.22 5.43 18.82
C LEU A 93 9.87 6.30 19.89
N SER A 94 9.05 7.06 20.61
CA SER A 94 9.51 7.74 21.82
C SER A 94 9.61 6.74 22.95
N VAL A 95 10.77 6.66 23.59
CA VAL A 95 11.07 5.70 24.68
C VAL A 95 11.48 6.43 25.95
N SER A 96 11.00 5.97 27.11
CA SER A 96 11.35 6.58 28.41
C SER A 96 12.68 6.09 28.96
N ASN A 97 13.13 4.90 28.53
CA ASN A 97 14.41 4.32 28.94
C ASN A 97 15.07 3.61 27.75
N LEU A 98 16.10 4.26 27.18
CA LEU A 98 16.78 3.76 25.99
C LEU A 98 17.45 2.39 26.20
N ASP A 99 18.00 2.11 27.39
CA ASP A 99 18.64 0.82 27.69
C ASP A 99 17.62 -0.32 27.73
N ALA A 100 16.48 -0.10 28.39
CA ALA A 100 15.41 -1.07 28.46
C ALA A 100 14.83 -1.38 27.07
N SER A 101 14.63 -0.34 26.25
CA SER A 101 14.15 -0.51 24.89
C SER A 101 15.17 -1.24 23.99
N LEU A 102 16.47 -0.94 24.11
CA LEU A 102 17.50 -1.67 23.36
C LEU A 102 17.57 -3.14 23.74
N GLU A 103 17.46 -3.49 25.01
CA GLU A 103 17.40 -4.89 25.46
C GLU A 103 16.14 -5.59 24.95
N PHE A 104 15.00 -4.89 24.94
CA PHE A 104 13.75 -5.44 24.42
C PHE A 104 13.81 -5.67 22.89
N TYR A 105 14.10 -4.63 22.10
CA TYR A 105 14.13 -4.77 20.65
C TYR A 105 15.30 -5.65 20.18
N GLY A 106 16.50 -5.46 20.73
CA GLY A 106 17.69 -6.19 20.34
C GLY A 106 17.78 -7.59 20.95
N GLY A 107 17.70 -7.69 22.28
CA GLY A 107 17.88 -8.95 23.01
C GLY A 107 16.67 -9.88 22.90
N LEU A 108 15.46 -9.37 23.16
CA LEU A 108 14.25 -10.18 23.10
C LEU A 108 13.79 -10.42 21.66
N LEU A 109 13.61 -9.37 20.86
CA LEU A 109 13.03 -9.48 19.51
C LEU A 109 14.04 -9.73 18.39
N GLY A 110 15.34 -9.55 18.64
CA GLY A 110 16.40 -9.87 17.66
C GLY A 110 16.67 -8.77 16.63
N PHE A 111 16.26 -7.53 16.90
CA PHE A 111 16.63 -6.38 16.06
C PHE A 111 18.15 -6.15 16.14
N LYS A 112 18.76 -5.75 15.03
CA LYS A 112 20.19 -5.42 15.04
C LYS A 112 20.36 -3.96 15.41
N GLY A 113 21.03 -3.69 16.54
CA GLY A 113 21.50 -2.35 16.86
C GLY A 113 22.56 -1.87 15.86
N GLU A 114 22.31 -0.74 15.19
CA GLU A 114 23.23 -0.18 14.20
C GLU A 114 24.07 0.95 14.80
N VAL A 115 23.45 1.86 15.56
CA VAL A 115 24.14 2.97 16.23
C VAL A 115 23.34 3.46 17.43
N ARG A 116 24.03 4.01 18.43
CA ARG A 116 23.45 4.62 19.64
C ARG A 116 24.11 5.96 19.93
N TRP A 117 23.34 6.90 20.47
CA TRP A 117 23.80 8.15 21.08
C TRP A 117 23.05 8.40 22.39
N ASN A 118 23.34 9.53 23.06
CA ASN A 118 22.80 9.82 24.41
C ASN A 118 21.28 9.84 24.49
N THR A 119 20.61 10.19 23.39
CA THR A 119 19.15 10.41 23.34
C THR A 119 18.47 9.53 22.30
N GLY A 120 19.12 8.47 21.83
CA GLY A 120 18.46 7.56 20.89
C GLY A 120 19.37 6.49 20.30
N ALA A 121 18.77 5.69 19.44
CA ALA A 121 19.44 4.63 18.71
C ALA A 121 18.74 4.33 17.39
N TYR A 122 19.50 3.80 16.43
CA TYR A 122 18.97 3.18 15.23
C TYR A 122 19.18 1.67 15.28
N LEU A 123 18.12 0.95 14.92
CA LEU A 123 18.11 -0.49 14.79
C LEU A 123 17.57 -0.87 13.40
N SER A 124 18.01 -2.01 12.90
CA SER A 124 17.50 -2.62 11.67
C SER A 124 16.79 -3.94 11.95
N TYR A 125 15.73 -4.20 11.20
CA TYR A 125 15.02 -5.48 11.17
C TYR A 125 14.53 -5.75 9.74
N GLY A 126 15.24 -6.61 9.01
CA GLY A 126 15.07 -6.72 7.56
C GLY A 126 15.23 -5.35 6.90
N ASN A 127 14.19 -4.87 6.21
CA ASN A 127 14.16 -3.54 5.58
C ASN A 127 13.60 -2.44 6.49
N CYS A 128 13.17 -2.77 7.72
CA CYS A 128 12.68 -1.79 8.66
C CYS A 128 13.84 -1.06 9.34
N TRP A 129 13.83 0.27 9.23
CA TRP A 129 14.64 1.16 10.05
C TRP A 129 13.81 1.61 11.26
N LEU A 130 14.21 1.17 12.46
CA LEU A 130 13.63 1.60 13.72
C LEU A 130 14.52 2.65 14.38
N CYS A 131 13.94 3.79 14.72
CA CYS A 131 14.52 4.85 15.53
C CYS A 131 13.91 4.82 16.93
N LEU A 132 14.74 4.68 17.95
CA LEU A 132 14.37 4.91 19.34
C LEU A 132 14.82 6.31 19.72
N SER A 133 13.88 7.15 20.15
CA SER A 133 14.15 8.53 20.56
C SER A 133 13.81 8.70 22.04
N LEU A 134 14.82 9.01 22.86
CA LEU A 134 14.65 9.18 24.30
C LEU A 134 13.76 10.39 24.60
N GLY A 135 12.67 10.18 25.33
CA GLY A 135 11.71 11.22 25.67
C GLY A 135 10.53 10.70 26.47
N LYS A 136 9.44 11.49 26.50
CA LYS A 136 8.20 11.07 27.16
C LYS A 136 7.40 10.19 26.19
N ALA A 137 7.42 8.88 26.41
CA ALA A 137 6.56 7.96 25.69
C ALA A 137 5.07 8.25 25.92
N LYS A 138 4.27 8.11 24.87
CA LYS A 138 2.81 8.25 24.87
C LYS A 138 2.22 7.15 23.97
N PRO A 139 2.22 5.89 24.42
CA PRO A 139 1.65 4.80 23.64
C PRO A 139 0.16 5.05 23.38
N SER A 140 -0.32 4.57 22.22
CA SER A 140 -1.72 4.72 21.89
C SER A 140 -2.63 3.96 22.86
N GLN A 141 -3.78 4.55 23.17
CA GLN A 141 -4.82 3.90 23.96
C GLN A 141 -5.84 3.17 23.07
N ASP A 142 -5.82 3.40 21.75
CA ASP A 142 -6.67 2.75 20.77
C ASP A 142 -6.02 1.49 20.15
N TYR A 143 -6.50 1.03 19.00
CA TYR A 143 -6.02 -0.16 18.32
C TYR A 143 -4.71 0.03 17.53
N THR A 144 -4.12 1.23 17.53
CA THR A 144 -2.87 1.51 16.80
C THR A 144 -1.75 0.60 17.32
N HIS A 145 -1.17 -0.19 16.41
CA HIS A 145 -0.06 -1.10 16.69
C HIS A 145 0.87 -1.21 15.49
N PHE A 146 2.06 -1.78 15.70
CA PHE A 146 3.05 -2.04 14.66
C PHE A 146 3.33 -3.55 14.55
N ALA A 147 3.07 -4.12 13.38
CA ALA A 147 3.28 -5.53 13.12
C ALA A 147 4.64 -5.78 12.44
N PHE A 148 5.34 -6.82 12.88
CA PHE A 148 6.58 -7.32 12.29
C PHE A 148 6.40 -8.77 11.86
N THR A 149 7.01 -9.13 10.73
CA THR A 149 6.91 -10.49 10.18
C THR A 149 7.74 -11.47 10.99
N TYR A 150 7.10 -12.46 11.61
CA TYR A 150 7.77 -13.58 12.27
C TYR A 150 7.08 -14.88 11.87
N ASP A 151 7.84 -15.95 11.69
CA ASP A 151 7.24 -17.29 11.60
C ASP A 151 6.92 -17.84 13.00
N LEU A 152 6.15 -18.94 13.02
CA LEU A 152 5.71 -19.59 14.25
C LEU A 152 6.88 -20.09 15.11
N ASP A 153 7.95 -20.57 14.47
CA ASP A 153 9.13 -21.08 15.17
C ASP A 153 9.87 -19.95 15.90
N ALA A 154 10.07 -18.81 15.24
CA ALA A 154 10.68 -17.63 15.85
C ALA A 154 9.84 -17.07 16.99
N MET A 155 8.51 -17.00 16.83
CA MET A 155 7.62 -16.60 17.92
C MET A 155 7.70 -17.56 19.12
N THR A 156 7.73 -18.86 18.86
CA THR A 156 7.87 -19.89 19.91
C THR A 156 9.20 -19.73 20.64
N GLN A 157 10.30 -19.48 19.93
CA GLN A 157 11.61 -19.23 20.54
C GLN A 157 11.62 -17.96 21.40
N ILE A 158 10.96 -16.88 20.95
CA ILE A 158 10.81 -15.65 21.74
C ILE A 158 10.05 -15.93 23.03
N GLN A 159 8.93 -16.67 22.97
CA GLN A 159 8.12 -16.99 24.14
C GLN A 159 8.85 -17.83 25.19
N GLN A 160 9.88 -18.60 24.78
CA GLN A 160 10.72 -19.38 25.69
C GLN A 160 11.76 -18.54 26.44
N LYS A 161 12.10 -17.34 25.95
CA LYS A 161 13.09 -16.47 26.61
C LYS A 161 12.55 -15.97 27.94
N THR A 162 13.37 -15.97 28.99
CA THR A 162 12.98 -15.47 30.33
C THR A 162 12.51 -14.01 30.27
N ALA A 163 13.15 -13.18 29.44
CA ALA A 163 12.76 -11.78 29.24
C ALA A 163 11.33 -11.61 28.72
N PHE A 164 10.79 -12.60 27.98
CA PHE A 164 9.41 -12.57 27.49
C PHE A 164 8.38 -12.57 28.63
N LYS A 165 8.71 -13.16 29.79
CA LYS A 165 7.80 -13.19 30.94
C LYS A 165 7.48 -11.80 31.49
N ALA A 166 8.30 -10.81 31.19
CA ALA A 166 8.06 -9.42 31.56
C ALA A 166 7.26 -8.65 30.50
N ALA A 167 7.13 -9.18 29.27
CA ALA A 167 6.35 -8.55 28.22
C ALA A 167 4.85 -8.78 28.47
N ARG A 168 4.06 -7.70 28.44
CA ARG A 168 2.61 -7.78 28.59
C ARG A 168 1.98 -8.11 27.24
N GLN A 169 1.03 -9.05 27.24
CA GLN A 169 0.19 -9.28 26.07
C GLN A 169 -1.04 -8.38 26.13
N TRP A 170 -1.29 -7.61 25.07
CA TRP A 170 -2.41 -6.67 25.02
C TRP A 170 -3.64 -7.22 24.30
N GLN A 171 -3.51 -8.35 23.60
CA GLN A 171 -4.60 -9.01 22.88
C GLN A 171 -4.34 -10.51 22.67
N SER A 172 -5.41 -11.30 22.62
CA SER A 172 -5.36 -12.70 22.14
C SER A 172 -5.61 -12.76 20.64
N ASN A 173 -4.90 -13.65 19.93
CA ASN A 173 -5.09 -13.80 18.50
C ASN A 173 -6.49 -14.32 18.14
N SER A 174 -7.11 -13.69 17.15
CA SER A 174 -8.44 -14.04 16.63
C SER A 174 -8.54 -13.92 15.11
N SER A 175 -7.46 -13.49 14.44
CA SER A 175 -7.38 -13.31 12.99
C SER A 175 -6.64 -14.45 12.31
N GLU A 176 -6.68 -14.49 10.97
CA GLU A 176 -5.85 -15.42 10.20
C GLU A 176 -4.36 -15.14 10.42
N GLY A 177 -3.58 -16.23 10.43
CA GLY A 177 -2.16 -16.27 10.74
C GLY A 177 -1.89 -16.40 12.24
N ASP A 178 -0.70 -16.90 12.58
CA ASP A 178 -0.22 -16.87 13.96
C ASP A 178 0.18 -15.44 14.31
N SER A 179 -0.36 -14.91 15.40
CA SER A 179 -0.02 -13.57 15.88
C SER A 179 0.27 -13.59 17.37
N LEU A 180 1.32 -12.85 17.77
CA LEU A 180 1.67 -12.58 19.16
C LEU A 180 1.62 -11.08 19.41
N TYR A 181 0.65 -10.64 20.21
CA TYR A 181 0.42 -9.23 20.52
C TYR A 181 1.06 -8.87 21.85
N ILE A 182 2.11 -8.04 21.83
CA ILE A 182 2.90 -7.66 23.01
C ILE A 182 3.09 -6.15 23.11
N GLU A 183 3.25 -5.65 24.33
CA GLU A 183 3.65 -4.28 24.61
C GLU A 183 5.17 -4.21 24.77
N ASP A 184 5.78 -3.17 24.22
CA ASP A 184 7.17 -2.81 24.53
C ASP A 184 7.28 -2.21 25.96
N PRO A 185 8.50 -1.89 26.45
CA PRO A 185 8.68 -1.36 27.81
C PRO A 185 7.91 -0.06 28.09
N ASP A 186 7.57 0.70 27.06
CA ASP A 186 6.85 1.96 27.12
C ASP A 186 5.34 1.81 26.85
N GLY A 187 4.86 0.59 26.57
CA GLY A 187 3.47 0.29 26.28
C GLY A 187 3.08 0.41 24.80
N HIS A 188 4.03 0.62 23.90
CA HIS A 188 3.75 0.61 22.46
C HIS A 188 3.29 -0.78 22.04
N LYS A 189 2.14 -0.84 21.36
CA LYS A 189 1.53 -2.10 20.95
C LYS A 189 2.24 -2.63 19.72
N LEU A 190 2.80 -3.83 19.84
CA LEU A 190 3.46 -4.56 18.78
C LEU A 190 2.69 -5.85 18.47
N GLU A 191 2.83 -6.33 17.25
CA GLU A 191 2.39 -7.64 16.80
C GLU A 191 3.56 -8.36 16.12
N LEU A 192 3.81 -9.62 16.49
CA LEU A 192 4.63 -10.53 15.69
C LEU A 192 3.67 -11.39 14.88
N HIS A 193 3.73 -11.35 13.56
CA HIS A 193 2.72 -11.96 12.70
C HIS A 193 3.33 -12.87 11.63
N SER A 194 2.78 -14.08 11.52
CA SER A 194 3.04 -15.03 10.46
C SER A 194 1.95 -14.93 9.40
N GLY A 195 2.28 -14.29 8.28
CA GLY A 195 1.34 -14.04 7.20
C GLY A 195 1.74 -12.87 6.32
N SER A 196 0.89 -12.55 5.35
CA SER A 196 1.08 -11.42 4.44
C SER A 196 -0.27 -10.81 4.09
N LEU A 197 -0.26 -9.63 3.45
CA LEU A 197 -1.49 -9.09 2.87
C LEU A 197 -2.14 -10.08 1.90
N ALA A 198 -1.36 -10.77 1.06
CA ALA A 198 -1.90 -11.74 0.11
C ALA A 198 -2.62 -12.91 0.81
N SER A 199 -2.00 -13.53 1.82
CA SER A 199 -2.63 -14.62 2.58
C SER A 199 -3.88 -14.14 3.32
N ARG A 200 -3.83 -12.93 3.89
CA ARG A 200 -4.98 -12.31 4.54
C ARG A 200 -6.15 -12.13 3.58
N LEU A 201 -5.91 -11.56 2.39
CA LEU A 201 -6.96 -11.36 1.39
C LEU A 201 -7.53 -12.69 0.90
N ASP A 202 -6.71 -13.72 0.73
CA ASP A 202 -7.21 -15.06 0.38
C ASP A 202 -8.07 -15.67 1.47
N SER A 203 -7.73 -15.47 2.75
CA SER A 203 -8.55 -15.92 3.86
C SER A 203 -9.93 -15.24 3.90
N LEU A 204 -10.00 -13.96 3.52
CA LEU A 204 -11.24 -13.18 3.51
C LEU A 204 -12.21 -13.65 2.41
N LYS A 205 -11.71 -14.27 1.34
CA LYS A 205 -12.55 -14.93 0.32
C LYS A 205 -13.27 -16.16 0.88
N VAL A 206 -12.68 -16.84 1.87
CA VAL A 206 -13.22 -18.05 2.50
C VAL A 206 -14.11 -17.71 3.69
N LYS A 207 -13.65 -16.78 4.53
CA LYS A 207 -14.35 -16.33 5.75
C LYS A 207 -14.38 -14.80 5.80
N PRO A 208 -15.32 -14.15 5.09
CA PRO A 208 -15.40 -12.70 5.07
C PRO A 208 -15.81 -12.15 6.43
N TYR A 209 -15.39 -10.92 6.72
CA TYR A 209 -15.97 -10.15 7.81
C TYR A 209 -17.42 -9.74 7.48
N ASP A 210 -18.18 -9.41 8.52
CA ASP A 210 -19.52 -8.85 8.34
C ASP A 210 -19.43 -7.53 7.55
N GLY A 211 -20.23 -7.41 6.50
CA GLY A 211 -20.20 -6.25 5.60
C GLY A 211 -18.93 -6.08 4.74
N LEU A 212 -18.14 -7.14 4.50
CA LEU A 212 -16.94 -7.05 3.67
C LEU A 212 -17.25 -6.51 2.24
N GLU A 213 -16.53 -5.47 1.84
CA GLU A 213 -16.54 -4.90 0.49
C GLU A 213 -15.12 -4.85 -0.09
N TRP A 214 -14.97 -5.13 -1.38
CA TRP A 214 -13.69 -5.03 -2.10
C TRP A 214 -13.61 -3.69 -2.83
N LEU A 215 -12.56 -2.90 -2.57
CA LEU A 215 -12.42 -1.51 -3.05
C LEU A 215 -11.83 -1.38 -4.47
N ASN A 216 -11.94 -2.42 -5.29
CA ASN A 216 -11.27 -2.52 -6.60
C ASN A 216 -12.10 -1.95 -7.74
#